data_AF-J4XJH0-F1
#
_entry.id   AF-J4XJH0-F1
#
_cell.length_a   1.000
_cell.length_b   1.000
_cell.length_c   1.000
_cell.angle_alpha   90.00
_cell.angle_beta   90.00
_cell.angle_gamma   90.00
#
_symmetry.space_group_name_H-M   'P 1'
#
loop_
_entity.id
_entity.type
_entity.pdbx_description
1 polymer ?
#
loop_
_entity_poly.entity_id
_entity_poly.type
_entity_poly.pdbx_seq_one_letter_code
_entity_poly.pdbx_strand_id
1 'polypeptide(L)'
;MIRRMKEFGWLDYEQRENFKIFILLPHYSSRLWGLFANLCEGRAVEYQRFAFTTYQVLSGEAAKVQPSMAVLEAERLAEEFVEELRILLNNIKSKMEQVSAQTSLQDVLSHHFVEYRPDIVDRSYHRLKTSDHVSRYRIRILQEVQEIRQNKERLRALCDDAVRRQLADSVEAAEYRMNASLQTIEEIYRGLDDMFAQIDRRHNQYVRASYERALYLQQAGSARMESMIAGVLLAIAEAREERTEVGGLPRLFRLQAMDMLLPASRYVPRKKRILEPAAATPVRDVDEALRARVRRESAERVARGISRQKIEAWILDVLGQRGSMEIEELLTILREVEEPDLLQLLYVYLYGHDELARYQLGKHKEIREQDTIRYSNRTVRRREKRK
;
A
#
# COMPACT_ATOMS: atom_id res chain seq x y z
N MET A 1 8.35 9.32 -35.62
CA MET A 1 7.45 9.69 -34.51
C MET A 1 6.65 10.97 -34.83
N ILE A 2 7.31 12.10 -35.12
CA ILE A 2 6.65 13.39 -35.46
C ILE A 2 5.68 13.29 -36.66
N ARG A 3 6.00 12.46 -37.67
CA ARG A 3 5.12 12.22 -38.83
C ARG A 3 3.80 11.55 -38.44
N ARG A 4 3.86 10.49 -37.61
CA ARG A 4 2.68 9.84 -37.03
C ARG A 4 1.88 10.79 -36.15
N MET A 5 2.54 11.63 -35.37
CA MET A 5 1.86 12.62 -34.53
C MET A 5 1.06 13.62 -35.37
N LYS A 6 1.54 14.00 -36.56
CA LYS A 6 0.75 14.81 -37.48
C LYS A 6 -0.40 14.04 -38.12
N GLU A 7 -0.15 12.80 -38.55
CA GLU A 7 -1.20 11.92 -39.10
C GLU A 7 -2.35 11.70 -38.11
N PHE A 8 -2.05 11.60 -36.82
CA PHE A 8 -3.04 11.49 -35.74
C PHE A 8 -3.52 12.87 -35.20
N GLY A 9 -3.10 13.98 -35.81
CA GLY A 9 -3.53 15.33 -35.45
C GLY A 9 -2.93 15.92 -34.17
N TRP A 10 -1.92 15.31 -33.54
CA TRP A 10 -1.31 15.84 -32.31
C TRP A 10 -0.45 17.09 -32.51
N LEU A 11 -0.04 17.38 -33.74
CA LEU A 11 0.76 18.54 -34.11
C LEU A 11 0.57 18.84 -35.60
N ASP A 12 0.82 20.09 -36.00
CA ASP A 12 0.81 20.53 -37.39
C ASP A 12 2.14 21.20 -37.76
N TYR A 13 2.35 21.44 -39.05
CA TYR A 13 3.55 22.10 -39.57
C TYR A 13 3.18 23.37 -40.31
N GLU A 14 3.89 24.46 -40.01
CA GLU A 14 3.86 25.67 -40.80
C GLU A 14 5.27 25.90 -41.38
N GLN A 15 5.40 25.88 -42.71
CA GLN A 15 6.65 26.19 -43.38
C GLN A 15 6.64 27.67 -43.77
N ARG A 16 7.56 28.46 -43.20
CA ARG A 16 7.71 29.89 -43.53
C ARG A 16 8.83 30.11 -44.53
N GLU A 17 8.89 31.33 -45.07
CA GLU A 17 9.73 31.75 -46.22
C GLU A 17 11.22 31.38 -46.12
N ASN A 18 11.75 31.08 -44.93
CA ASN A 18 13.15 30.71 -44.71
C ASN A 18 13.41 29.20 -44.59
N PHE A 19 12.56 28.34 -45.15
CA PHE A 19 12.63 26.87 -45.03
C PHE A 19 12.63 26.34 -43.58
N LYS A 20 12.27 27.19 -42.61
CA LYS A 20 12.10 26.79 -41.21
C LYS A 20 10.70 26.19 -41.05
N ILE A 21 10.66 24.97 -40.52
CA ILE A 21 9.42 24.27 -40.18
C ILE A 21 9.09 24.59 -38.73
N PHE A 22 7.96 25.27 -38.52
CA PHE A 22 7.42 25.50 -37.19
C PHE A 22 6.43 24.39 -36.85
N ILE A 23 6.59 23.81 -35.66
CA ILE A 23 5.66 22.83 -35.13
C ILE A 23 4.56 23.60 -34.39
N LEU A 24 3.34 23.50 -34.88
CA LEU A 24 2.15 24.05 -34.23
C LEU A 24 1.50 22.96 -33.38
N LEU A 25 1.22 23.27 -32.12
CA LEU A 25 0.49 22.37 -31.22
C LEU A 25 -0.95 22.86 -31.10
N PRO A 26 -1.95 22.08 -31.58
CA PRO A 26 -3.35 22.36 -31.33
C PRO A 26 -3.63 22.49 -29.82
N HIS A 27 -4.64 23.28 -29.45
CA HIS A 27 -4.92 23.61 -28.05
C HIS A 27 -5.20 22.36 -27.19
N TYR A 28 -5.93 21.36 -27.71
CA TYR A 28 -6.13 20.10 -26.98
C TYR A 28 -4.83 19.33 -26.78
N SER A 29 -3.96 19.29 -27.80
CA SER A 29 -2.67 18.64 -27.72
C SER A 29 -1.83 19.32 -26.65
N SER A 30 -1.69 20.65 -26.70
CA SER A 30 -0.95 21.41 -25.69
C SER A 30 -1.42 21.10 -24.26
N ARG A 31 -2.74 21.04 -24.01
CA ARG A 31 -3.28 20.67 -22.69
C ARG A 31 -2.95 19.23 -22.29
N LEU A 32 -3.11 18.26 -23.20
CA LEU A 32 -2.79 16.85 -22.94
C LEU A 32 -1.29 16.64 -22.73
N TRP A 33 -0.45 17.32 -23.50
CA TRP A 33 1.00 17.31 -23.31
C TRP A 33 1.39 17.91 -21.97
N GLY A 34 0.76 19.02 -21.57
CA GLY A 34 0.92 19.58 -20.22
C GLY A 34 0.51 18.59 -19.14
N LEU A 35 -0.58 17.84 -19.33
CA LEU A 35 -0.99 16.77 -18.42
C LEU A 35 0.05 15.64 -18.37
N PHE A 36 0.53 15.14 -19.51
CA PHE A 36 1.53 14.08 -19.55
C PHE A 36 2.85 14.50 -18.93
N ALA A 37 3.33 15.72 -19.23
CA ALA A 37 4.53 16.27 -18.59
C ALA A 37 4.37 16.31 -17.06
N ASN A 38 3.21 16.78 -16.58
CA ASN A 38 2.87 16.79 -15.16
C ASN A 38 2.84 15.39 -14.53
N LEU A 39 2.33 14.39 -15.25
CA LEU A 39 2.31 12.99 -14.80
C LEU A 39 3.73 12.40 -14.78
N CYS A 40 4.57 12.73 -15.76
CA CYS A 40 5.95 12.25 -15.87
C CYS A 40 6.88 12.88 -14.82
N GLU A 41 6.70 14.15 -14.46
CA GLU A 41 7.50 14.82 -13.43
C GLU A 41 7.24 14.27 -12.02
N GLY A 42 6.14 13.52 -11.83
CA GLY A 42 5.78 12.93 -10.55
C GLY A 42 5.66 14.02 -9.47
N ARG A 43 4.63 14.86 -9.54
CA ARG A 43 4.45 15.86 -8.48
C ARG A 43 4.24 15.18 -7.12
N ALA A 44 5.02 15.60 -6.13
CA ALA A 44 4.76 15.22 -4.74
C ALA A 44 3.48 15.92 -4.29
N VAL A 45 2.50 15.14 -3.85
CA VAL A 45 1.20 15.68 -3.43
C VAL A 45 1.33 16.26 -2.02
N GLU A 46 1.06 17.56 -1.90
CA GLU A 46 1.02 18.25 -0.61
C GLU A 46 -0.40 18.17 -0.03
N TYR A 47 -0.74 17.07 0.63
CA TYR A 47 -2.10 16.82 1.16
C TYR A 47 -2.60 17.92 2.10
N GLN A 48 -1.69 18.53 2.87
CA GLN A 48 -2.01 19.68 3.74
C GLN A 48 -2.60 20.86 2.97
N ARG A 49 -2.16 21.08 1.72
CA ARG A 49 -2.59 22.21 0.91
C ARG A 49 -4.09 22.19 0.68
N PHE A 50 -4.69 21.03 0.46
CA PHE A 50 -6.14 20.92 0.23
C PHE A 50 -6.91 21.43 1.44
N ALA A 51 -6.66 20.86 2.62
CA ALA A 51 -7.33 21.28 3.86
C ALA A 51 -7.06 22.76 4.18
N PHE A 52 -5.83 23.24 4.03
CA PHE A 52 -5.52 24.65 4.24
C PHE A 52 -6.28 25.57 3.28
N THR A 53 -6.26 25.25 1.98
CA THR A 53 -6.86 26.10 0.93
C THR A 53 -8.37 26.09 1.04
N THR A 54 -9.00 24.93 1.26
CA THR A 54 -10.44 24.84 1.51
C THR A 54 -10.85 25.72 2.69
N TYR A 55 -10.11 25.67 3.80
CA TYR A 55 -10.39 26.54 4.94
C TYR A 55 -10.26 28.03 4.59
N GLN A 56 -9.17 28.43 3.91
CA GLN A 56 -8.97 29.83 3.51
C GLN A 56 -10.05 30.33 2.55
N VAL A 57 -10.49 29.48 1.61
CA VAL A 57 -11.57 29.81 0.67
C VAL A 57 -12.90 29.99 1.39
N LEU A 58 -13.21 29.17 2.40
CA LEU A 58 -14.47 29.28 3.16
C LEU A 58 -14.48 30.43 4.18
N SER A 59 -13.35 30.71 4.83
CA SER A 59 -13.25 31.68 5.94
C SER A 59 -12.69 33.04 5.55
N GLY A 60 -12.10 33.16 4.36
CA GLY A 60 -11.44 34.39 3.92
C GLY A 60 -12.41 35.54 3.62
N GLU A 61 -11.89 36.77 3.61
CA GLU A 61 -12.70 37.97 3.31
C GLU A 61 -13.36 37.91 1.93
N ALA A 62 -12.72 37.25 0.95
CA ALA A 62 -13.29 37.02 -0.37
C ALA A 62 -14.59 36.20 -0.32
N ALA A 63 -14.74 35.30 0.66
CA ALA A 63 -15.94 34.49 0.85
C ALA A 63 -17.15 35.35 1.27
N LYS A 64 -16.92 36.50 1.93
CA LYS A 64 -18.00 37.43 2.28
C LYS A 64 -18.50 38.19 1.06
N VAL A 65 -17.61 38.43 0.08
CA VAL A 65 -17.93 39.14 -1.16
C VAL A 65 -18.55 38.21 -2.21
N GLN A 66 -18.10 36.96 -2.26
CA GLN A 66 -18.52 35.97 -3.25
C GLN A 66 -18.80 34.60 -2.61
N PRO A 67 -19.80 34.49 -1.70
CA PRO A 67 -20.04 33.28 -0.93
C PRO A 67 -20.37 32.07 -1.78
N SER A 68 -21.13 32.22 -2.87
CA SER A 68 -21.51 31.08 -3.73
C SER A 68 -20.30 30.45 -4.43
N MET A 69 -19.38 31.28 -4.93
CA MET A 69 -18.14 30.82 -5.55
C MET A 69 -17.19 30.19 -4.54
N ALA A 70 -17.11 30.76 -3.33
CA ALA A 70 -16.28 30.20 -2.26
C ALA A 70 -16.73 28.78 -1.87
N VAL A 71 -18.04 28.54 -1.73
CA VAL A 71 -18.57 27.21 -1.41
C VAL A 71 -18.30 26.22 -2.54
N LEU A 72 -18.53 26.59 -3.80
CA LEU A 72 -18.27 25.70 -4.94
C LEU A 72 -16.78 25.38 -5.12
N GLU A 73 -15.90 26.36 -4.91
CA GLU A 73 -14.45 26.13 -4.98
C GLU A 73 -13.97 25.27 -3.80
N ALA A 74 -14.55 25.45 -2.62
CA ALA A 74 -14.27 24.61 -1.46
C ALA A 74 -14.71 23.15 -1.67
N GLU A 75 -15.86 22.94 -2.30
CA GLU A 75 -16.35 21.61 -2.73
C GLU A 75 -15.37 20.98 -3.72
N ARG A 76 -15.00 21.70 -4.78
CA ARG A 76 -14.03 21.24 -5.78
C ARG A 76 -12.69 20.82 -5.17
N LEU A 77 -12.15 21.64 -4.25
CA LEU A 77 -10.91 21.33 -3.53
C LEU A 77 -11.05 20.10 -2.60
N ALA A 78 -12.22 19.90 -1.99
CA ALA A 78 -12.49 18.73 -1.16
C ALA A 78 -12.57 17.46 -2.01
N GLU A 79 -13.22 17.52 -3.17
CA GLU A 79 -13.29 16.40 -4.12
C GLU A 79 -11.90 16.04 -4.69
N GLU A 80 -11.11 17.04 -5.09
CA GLU A 80 -9.71 16.83 -5.51
C GLU A 80 -8.89 16.15 -4.42
N PHE A 81 -9.08 16.53 -3.16
CA PHE A 81 -8.36 15.90 -2.06
C PHE A 81 -8.72 14.41 -1.94
N VAL A 82 -10.01 14.07 -2.02
CA VAL A 82 -10.47 12.68 -1.98
C VAL A 82 -9.90 11.89 -3.16
N GLU A 83 -9.87 12.48 -4.35
CA GLU A 83 -9.32 11.80 -5.53
C GLU A 83 -7.82 11.51 -5.36
N GLU A 84 -7.04 12.45 -4.84
CA GLU A 84 -5.62 12.22 -4.54
C GLU A 84 -5.40 11.10 -3.51
N LEU A 85 -6.28 10.98 -2.51
CA LEU A 85 -6.25 9.86 -1.55
C LEU A 85 -6.61 8.53 -2.22
N ARG A 86 -7.59 8.53 -3.13
CA ARG A 86 -7.97 7.34 -3.92
C ARG A 86 -6.85 6.90 -4.85
N ILE A 87 -6.17 7.83 -5.50
CA ILE A 87 -4.99 7.57 -6.34
C ILE A 87 -3.90 6.89 -5.50
N LEU A 88 -3.59 7.42 -4.31
CA LEU A 88 -2.62 6.80 -3.40
C LEU A 88 -3.02 5.37 -3.03
N LEU A 89 -4.28 5.15 -2.67
CA LEU A 89 -4.81 3.83 -2.31
C LEU A 89 -4.67 2.83 -3.48
N ASN A 90 -5.01 3.26 -4.69
CA ASN A 90 -4.91 2.46 -5.91
C ASN A 90 -3.45 2.16 -6.27
N ASN A 91 -2.55 3.12 -6.11
CA ASN A 91 -1.12 2.93 -6.35
C ASN A 91 -0.53 1.90 -5.38
N ILE A 92 -0.89 1.95 -4.09
CA ILE A 92 -0.48 0.92 -3.11
C ILE A 92 -1.00 -0.45 -3.53
N LYS A 93 -2.26 -0.55 -3.96
CA LYS A 93 -2.85 -1.79 -4.45
C LYS A 93 -2.09 -2.34 -5.67
N SER A 94 -1.82 -1.50 -6.66
CA SER A 94 -1.09 -1.90 -7.87
C SER A 94 0.31 -2.43 -7.53
N LYS A 95 1.03 -1.73 -6.65
CA LYS A 95 2.33 -2.19 -6.17
C LYS A 95 2.24 -3.51 -5.39
N MET A 96 1.15 -3.74 -4.63
CA MET A 96 0.92 -5.01 -3.93
C MET A 96 0.73 -6.18 -4.91
N GLU A 97 0.01 -5.96 -6.00
CA GLU A 97 -0.16 -6.96 -7.06
C GLU A 97 1.17 -7.24 -7.76
N GLN A 98 1.96 -6.19 -8.07
CA GLN A 98 3.29 -6.30 -8.65
C GLN A 98 4.27 -7.08 -7.77
N VAL A 99 4.36 -6.77 -6.46
CA VAL A 99 5.27 -7.48 -5.56
C VAL A 99 4.90 -8.96 -5.40
N SER A 100 3.60 -9.28 -5.43
CA SER A 100 3.11 -10.65 -5.32
C SER A 100 3.46 -11.50 -6.56
N ALA A 101 3.63 -10.86 -7.72
CA ALA A 101 3.97 -11.51 -8.98
C ALA A 101 5.48 -11.75 -9.17
N GLN A 102 6.34 -11.17 -8.32
CA GLN A 102 7.80 -11.27 -8.45
C GLN A 102 8.28 -12.72 -8.28
N THR A 103 9.23 -13.17 -9.09
CA THR A 103 9.66 -14.58 -9.13
C THR A 103 10.95 -14.85 -8.37
N SER A 104 11.72 -13.82 -8.00
CA SER A 104 12.94 -13.97 -7.20
C SER A 104 12.91 -13.11 -5.93
N LEU A 105 13.64 -13.54 -4.91
CA LEU A 105 13.79 -12.77 -3.66
C LEU A 105 14.40 -11.38 -3.94
N GLN A 106 15.36 -11.31 -4.86
CA GLN A 106 15.99 -10.06 -5.28
C GLN A 106 14.98 -9.10 -5.89
N ASP A 107 14.08 -9.58 -6.75
CA ASP A 107 13.04 -8.73 -7.38
C ASP A 107 12.04 -8.21 -6.34
N VAL A 108 11.68 -9.02 -5.34
CA VAL A 108 10.82 -8.59 -4.23
C VAL A 108 11.49 -7.45 -3.44
N LEU A 109 12.76 -7.62 -3.08
CA LEU A 109 13.51 -6.60 -2.32
C LEU A 109 13.73 -5.33 -3.15
N SER A 110 14.08 -5.47 -4.43
CA SER A 110 14.26 -4.35 -5.36
C SER A 110 12.94 -3.57 -5.51
N HIS A 111 11.83 -4.26 -5.79
CA HIS A 111 10.52 -3.64 -5.91
C HIS A 111 10.10 -2.92 -4.60
N HIS A 112 10.45 -3.46 -3.43
CA HIS A 112 10.18 -2.80 -2.15
C HIS A 112 11.02 -1.53 -1.94
N PHE A 113 12.35 -1.63 -2.10
CA PHE A 113 13.27 -0.55 -1.72
C PHE A 113 13.51 0.50 -2.80
N VAL A 114 13.41 0.11 -4.07
CA VAL A 114 13.74 0.98 -5.23
C VAL A 114 12.48 1.58 -5.84
N GLU A 115 11.37 0.84 -5.85
CA GLU A 115 10.12 1.34 -6.44
C GLU A 115 9.13 1.80 -5.37
N TYR A 116 8.61 0.88 -4.55
CA TYR A 116 7.52 1.19 -3.64
C TYR A 116 7.89 2.26 -2.61
N ARG A 117 9.05 2.14 -1.98
CA ARG A 117 9.44 3.07 -0.93
C ARG A 117 9.65 4.49 -1.46
N PRO A 118 10.44 4.75 -2.52
CA PRO A 118 10.57 6.10 -3.06
C PRO A 118 9.25 6.65 -3.63
N ASP A 119 8.52 5.85 -4.40
CA ASP A 119 7.35 6.33 -5.15
C ASP A 119 6.13 6.55 -4.27
N ILE A 120 5.94 5.70 -3.25
CA ILE A 120 4.73 5.70 -2.41
C ILE A 120 5.04 6.19 -1.00
N VAL A 121 6.03 5.60 -0.34
CA VAL A 121 6.28 5.82 1.09
C VAL A 121 6.85 7.21 1.35
N ASP A 122 7.97 7.53 0.69
CA ASP A 122 8.67 8.80 0.84
C ASP A 122 7.89 9.96 0.20
N ARG A 123 7.26 9.74 -0.97
CA ARG A 123 6.57 10.80 -1.72
C ARG A 123 5.23 11.19 -1.13
N SER A 124 4.43 10.22 -0.70
CA SER A 124 3.01 10.44 -0.37
C SER A 124 2.66 9.99 1.05
N TYR A 125 2.90 8.73 1.39
CA TYR A 125 2.40 8.13 2.63
C TYR A 125 2.95 8.83 3.89
N HIS A 126 4.25 9.09 3.98
CA HIS A 126 4.82 9.79 5.13
C HIS A 126 4.37 11.26 5.22
N ARG A 127 4.18 11.95 4.09
CA ARG A 127 3.64 13.32 4.08
C ARG A 127 2.22 13.37 4.60
N LEU A 128 1.41 12.37 4.25
CA LEU A 128 0.07 12.21 4.81
C LEU A 128 0.12 12.01 6.34
N LYS A 129 0.99 11.11 6.81
CA LYS A 129 1.13 10.73 8.23
C LYS A 129 1.68 11.84 9.13
N THR A 130 2.50 12.72 8.59
CA THR A 130 3.15 13.82 9.35
C THR A 130 2.37 15.13 9.31
N SER A 131 1.23 15.16 8.62
CA SER A 131 0.42 16.36 8.47
C SER A 131 -0.59 16.54 9.61
N ASP A 132 -0.11 16.93 10.79
CA ASP A 132 -0.96 17.37 11.92
C ASP A 132 -1.93 18.49 11.51
N HIS A 133 -1.53 19.27 10.50
CA HIS A 133 -2.30 20.36 9.95
C HIS A 133 -3.62 19.93 9.29
N VAL A 134 -3.71 18.75 8.66
CA VAL A 134 -4.97 18.31 8.02
C VAL A 134 -6.06 18.10 9.06
N SER A 135 -5.74 17.47 10.18
CA SER A 135 -6.67 17.27 11.30
C SER A 135 -7.10 18.60 11.92
N ARG A 136 -6.17 19.56 12.06
CA ARG A 136 -6.49 20.90 12.58
C ARG A 136 -7.44 21.68 11.66
N TYR A 137 -7.16 21.70 10.36
CA TYR A 137 -8.00 22.41 9.39
C TYR A 137 -9.35 21.73 9.19
N ARG A 138 -9.42 20.40 9.27
CA ARG A 138 -10.69 19.65 9.26
C ARG A 138 -11.69 20.20 10.29
N ILE A 139 -11.27 20.34 11.55
CA ILE A 139 -12.15 20.86 12.61
C ILE A 139 -12.67 22.25 12.25
N ARG A 140 -11.79 23.14 11.77
CA ARG A 140 -12.15 24.51 11.40
C ARG A 140 -13.06 24.57 10.17
N ILE A 141 -12.85 23.73 9.17
CA ILE A 141 -13.71 23.64 7.99
C ILE A 141 -15.10 23.19 8.39
N LEU A 142 -15.22 22.14 9.20
CA LEU A 142 -16.50 21.65 9.68
C LEU A 142 -17.24 22.72 10.50
N GLN A 143 -16.52 23.47 11.34
CA GLN A 143 -17.08 24.61 12.08
C GLN A 143 -17.59 25.71 11.14
N GLU A 144 -16.81 26.12 10.12
CA GLU A 144 -17.25 27.14 9.16
C GLU A 144 -18.43 26.69 8.31
N VAL A 145 -18.43 25.44 7.85
CA VAL A 145 -19.57 24.86 7.11
C VAL A 145 -20.83 24.88 7.99
N GLN A 146 -20.70 24.46 9.25
CA GLN A 146 -21.81 24.49 10.20
C GLN A 146 -22.30 25.92 10.49
N GLU A 147 -21.39 26.87 10.65
CA GLU A 147 -21.71 28.29 10.86
C GLU A 147 -22.47 28.87 9.65
N ILE A 148 -22.04 28.58 8.42
CA ILE A 148 -22.74 29.01 7.20
C ILE A 148 -24.17 28.44 7.15
N ARG A 149 -24.35 27.16 7.53
CA ARG A 149 -25.66 26.49 7.52
C ARG A 149 -26.61 27.00 8.61
N GLN A 150 -26.09 27.27 9.82
CA GLN A 150 -26.91 27.65 10.97
C GLN A 150 -27.24 29.16 10.99
N ASN A 151 -26.36 29.99 10.44
CA ASN A 151 -26.57 31.42 10.37
C ASN A 151 -27.48 31.79 9.19
N LYS A 152 -28.74 32.12 9.49
CA LYS A 152 -29.76 32.48 8.50
C LYS A 152 -29.35 33.65 7.59
N GLU A 153 -28.58 34.62 8.10
CA GLU A 153 -28.12 35.75 7.29
C GLU A 153 -27.05 35.32 6.30
N ARG A 154 -26.05 34.53 6.75
CA ARG A 154 -25.01 33.98 5.87
C ARG A 154 -25.61 33.07 4.80
N LEU A 155 -26.55 32.21 5.16
CA LEU A 155 -27.20 31.30 4.21
C LEU A 155 -28.04 32.05 3.17
N ARG A 156 -28.77 33.10 3.58
CA ARG A 156 -29.51 33.95 2.63
C ARG A 156 -28.56 34.68 1.68
N ALA A 157 -27.51 35.30 2.21
CA ALA A 157 -26.50 35.98 1.39
C ALA A 157 -25.86 35.01 0.38
N LEU A 158 -25.57 33.77 0.79
CA LEU A 158 -25.07 32.70 -0.08
C LEU A 158 -26.04 32.38 -1.23
N CYS A 159 -27.33 32.22 -0.94
CA CYS A 159 -28.34 31.88 -1.95
C CYS A 159 -28.61 33.05 -2.91
N ASP A 160 -28.73 34.27 -2.37
CA ASP A 160 -28.93 35.48 -3.17
C ASP A 160 -27.75 35.73 -4.13
N ASP A 161 -26.53 35.47 -3.66
CA ASP A 161 -25.31 35.55 -4.44
C ASP A 161 -25.27 34.53 -5.59
N ALA A 162 -25.78 33.32 -5.34
CA ALA A 162 -25.88 32.26 -6.34
C ALA A 162 -26.91 32.57 -7.43
N VAL A 163 -28.09 33.09 -7.07
CA VAL A 163 -29.11 33.54 -8.03
C VAL A 163 -28.60 34.72 -8.85
N ARG A 164 -27.97 35.71 -8.20
CA ARG A 164 -27.38 36.88 -8.89
C ARG A 164 -26.35 36.49 -9.95
N ARG A 165 -25.61 35.41 -9.72
CA ARG A 165 -24.61 34.87 -10.66
C ARG A 165 -25.18 33.87 -11.67
N GLN A 166 -26.49 33.64 -11.68
CA GLN A 166 -27.13 32.67 -12.56
C GLN A 166 -26.58 31.25 -12.37
N LEU A 167 -26.14 30.93 -11.15
CA LEU A 167 -25.77 29.56 -10.77
C LEU A 167 -27.01 28.70 -10.45
N ALA A 168 -28.16 29.33 -10.25
CA ALA A 168 -29.45 28.68 -10.06
C ALA A 168 -30.58 29.60 -10.55
N ASP A 169 -31.66 28.98 -11.05
CA ASP A 169 -32.79 29.69 -11.67
C ASP A 169 -33.77 30.29 -10.65
N SER A 170 -33.77 29.79 -9.41
CA SER A 170 -34.62 30.27 -8.33
C SER A 170 -33.88 30.23 -6.99
N VAL A 171 -34.41 30.95 -5.99
CA VAL A 171 -33.87 30.93 -4.62
C VAL A 171 -33.95 29.53 -4.02
N GLU A 172 -35.02 28.79 -4.29
CA GLU A 172 -35.20 27.40 -3.84
C GLU A 172 -34.15 26.46 -4.48
N ALA A 173 -33.87 26.63 -5.77
CA ALA A 173 -32.83 25.87 -6.47
C ALA A 173 -31.43 26.24 -5.94
N ALA A 174 -31.19 27.52 -5.63
CA ALA A 174 -29.96 27.98 -5.01
C ALA A 174 -29.77 27.36 -3.62
N GLU A 175 -30.82 27.37 -2.80
CA GLU A 175 -30.79 26.77 -1.45
C GLU A 175 -30.51 25.27 -1.51
N TYR A 176 -31.15 24.54 -2.43
CA TYR A 176 -30.86 23.12 -2.63
C TYR A 176 -29.40 22.88 -3.04
N ARG A 177 -28.91 23.60 -4.07
CA ARG A 177 -27.55 23.43 -4.58
C ARG A 177 -26.48 23.79 -3.54
N MET A 178 -26.64 24.91 -2.86
CA MET A 178 -25.66 25.38 -1.87
C MET A 178 -25.63 24.49 -0.63
N ASN A 179 -26.79 24.01 -0.17
CA ASN A 179 -26.83 23.03 0.91
C ASN A 179 -26.22 21.68 0.49
N ALA A 180 -26.44 21.23 -0.75
CA ALA A 180 -25.80 20.03 -1.28
C ALA A 180 -24.28 20.17 -1.27
N SER A 181 -23.73 21.28 -1.78
CA SER A 181 -22.28 21.52 -1.77
C SER A 181 -21.69 21.57 -0.35
N LEU A 182 -22.36 22.26 0.59
CA LEU A 182 -21.93 22.29 2.00
C LEU A 182 -21.98 20.89 2.64
N GLN A 183 -23.00 20.09 2.31
CA GLN A 183 -23.13 18.71 2.76
C GLN A 183 -22.01 17.82 2.18
N THR A 184 -21.67 17.95 0.89
CA THR A 184 -20.54 17.24 0.26
C THR A 184 -19.24 17.53 1.00
N ILE A 185 -18.94 18.80 1.27
CA ILE A 185 -17.74 19.21 2.03
C ILE A 185 -17.75 18.57 3.42
N GLU A 186 -18.87 18.64 4.13
CA GLU A 186 -19.02 18.06 5.47
C GLU A 186 -18.78 16.54 5.48
N GLU A 187 -19.37 15.81 4.54
CA GLU A 187 -19.22 14.36 4.39
C GLU A 187 -17.78 13.96 4.08
N ILE A 188 -17.14 14.65 3.12
CA ILE A 188 -15.75 14.41 2.76
C ILE A 188 -14.83 14.58 3.97
N TYR A 189 -14.93 15.74 4.64
CA TYR A 189 -14.04 16.03 5.78
C TYR A 189 -14.34 15.16 7.00
N ARG A 190 -15.58 14.71 7.21
CA ARG A 190 -15.88 13.71 8.26
C ARG A 190 -15.27 12.35 7.94
N GLY A 191 -15.36 11.90 6.68
CA GLY A 191 -14.88 10.60 6.22
C GLY A 191 -13.37 10.45 6.05
N LEU A 192 -12.58 11.52 6.25
CA LEU A 192 -11.12 11.47 6.08
C LEU A 192 -10.43 10.42 6.97
N ASP A 193 -10.87 10.25 8.22
CA ASP A 193 -10.27 9.27 9.14
C ASP A 193 -10.40 7.84 8.60
N ASP A 194 -11.56 7.51 8.02
CA ASP A 194 -11.80 6.20 7.42
C ASP A 194 -10.95 6.00 6.17
N MET A 195 -10.74 7.05 5.36
CA MET A 195 -9.85 7.00 4.20
C MET A 195 -8.38 6.81 4.64
N PHE A 196 -7.93 7.51 5.67
CA PHE A 196 -6.58 7.35 6.22
C PHE A 196 -6.39 5.95 6.79
N ALA A 197 -7.36 5.44 7.56
CA ALA A 197 -7.31 4.08 8.08
C ALA A 197 -7.32 3.02 6.97
N GLN A 198 -7.99 3.27 5.84
CA GLN A 198 -7.96 2.39 4.67
C GLN A 198 -6.59 2.42 3.98
N ILE A 199 -5.99 3.59 3.82
CA ILE A 199 -4.63 3.74 3.27
C ILE A 199 -3.62 3.02 4.16
N ASP A 200 -3.69 3.20 5.48
CA ASP A 200 -2.84 2.50 6.46
C ASP A 200 -3.01 0.99 6.38
N ARG A 201 -4.25 0.51 6.33
CA ARG A 201 -4.54 -0.93 6.15
C ARG A 201 -3.91 -1.44 4.85
N ARG A 202 -4.02 -0.69 3.75
CA ARG A 202 -3.48 -1.09 2.45
C ARG A 202 -1.95 -1.08 2.43
N HIS A 203 -1.33 -0.08 3.05
CA HIS A 203 0.12 -0.03 3.22
C HIS A 203 0.64 -1.24 4.00
N ASN A 204 -0.01 -1.57 5.13
CA ASN A 204 0.36 -2.75 5.92
C ASN A 204 0.12 -4.07 5.17
N GLN A 205 -0.96 -4.16 4.39
CA GLN A 205 -1.21 -5.30 3.50
C GLN A 205 -0.10 -5.46 2.46
N TYR A 206 0.34 -4.36 1.83
CA TYR A 206 1.48 -4.38 0.91
C TYR A 206 2.74 -4.92 1.58
N VAL A 207 3.11 -4.38 2.75
CA VAL A 207 4.31 -4.79 3.48
C VAL A 207 4.23 -6.29 3.82
N ARG A 208 3.07 -6.74 4.31
CA ARG A 208 2.83 -8.14 4.63
C ARG A 208 2.92 -9.04 3.40
N ALA A 209 2.31 -8.65 2.28
CA ALA A 209 2.37 -9.41 1.03
C ALA A 209 3.81 -9.50 0.49
N SER A 210 4.55 -8.38 0.56
CA SER A 210 5.98 -8.35 0.20
C SER A 210 6.80 -9.31 1.07
N TYR A 211 6.53 -9.35 2.38
CA TYR A 211 7.18 -10.27 3.31
C TYR A 211 6.81 -11.73 3.02
N GLU A 212 5.52 -12.04 2.91
CA GLU A 212 5.03 -13.40 2.64
C GLU A 212 5.58 -13.92 1.31
N ARG A 213 5.70 -13.06 0.29
CA ARG A 213 6.31 -13.41 -0.98
C ARG A 213 7.81 -13.67 -0.85
N ALA A 214 8.54 -12.82 -0.14
CA ALA A 214 9.97 -13.03 0.12
C ALA A 214 10.22 -14.34 0.87
N LEU A 215 9.42 -14.63 1.91
CA LEU A 215 9.50 -15.87 2.68
C LEU A 215 9.21 -17.09 1.81
N TYR A 216 8.17 -17.02 0.98
CA TYR A 216 7.84 -18.10 0.03
C TYR A 216 9.01 -18.36 -0.92
N LEU A 217 9.62 -17.32 -1.49
CA LEU A 217 10.73 -17.46 -2.44
C LEU A 217 12.02 -17.95 -1.78
N GLN A 218 12.26 -17.59 -0.52
CA GLN A 218 13.37 -18.13 0.26
C GLN A 218 13.18 -19.63 0.55
N GLN A 219 11.95 -20.05 0.88
CA GLN A 219 11.61 -21.44 1.12
C GLN A 219 11.54 -22.27 -0.17
N ALA A 220 11.06 -21.70 -1.27
CA ALA A 220 11.02 -22.35 -2.58
C ALA A 220 12.41 -22.44 -3.23
N GLY A 221 13.27 -21.44 -2.99
CA GLY A 221 14.70 -21.50 -3.32
C GLY A 221 15.44 -22.61 -2.56
N SER A 222 14.91 -23.05 -1.42
CA SER A 222 15.18 -24.40 -0.93
C SER A 222 14.43 -25.38 -1.83
N ALA A 223 15.07 -25.73 -2.94
CA ALA A 223 14.76 -26.89 -3.76
C ALA A 223 14.95 -28.16 -2.91
N ARG A 224 14.25 -28.28 -1.78
CA ARG A 224 14.31 -29.35 -0.81
C ARG A 224 12.99 -30.07 -0.82
N MET A 225 11.84 -29.39 -0.79
CA MET A 225 10.55 -30.09 -0.74
C MET A 225 10.18 -30.68 -2.11
N GLU A 226 10.27 -29.89 -3.17
CA GLU A 226 9.99 -30.36 -4.54
C GLU A 226 11.03 -31.39 -5.01
N SER A 227 12.31 -31.19 -4.68
CA SER A 227 13.36 -32.18 -4.96
C SER A 227 13.29 -33.41 -4.07
N MET A 228 12.85 -33.31 -2.80
CA MET A 228 12.59 -34.47 -1.94
C MET A 228 11.39 -35.24 -2.47
N ILE A 229 10.32 -34.57 -2.92
CA ILE A 229 9.17 -35.23 -3.54
C ILE A 229 9.60 -35.89 -4.85
N ALA A 230 10.32 -35.18 -5.73
CA ALA A 230 10.83 -35.73 -6.98
C ALA A 230 11.79 -36.90 -6.73
N GLY A 231 12.70 -36.78 -5.77
CA GLY A 231 13.64 -37.83 -5.39
C GLY A 231 12.96 -39.06 -4.77
N VAL A 232 11.94 -38.86 -3.93
CA VAL A 232 11.12 -39.97 -3.41
C VAL A 232 10.35 -40.65 -4.55
N LEU A 233 9.79 -39.89 -5.48
CA LEU A 233 9.08 -40.47 -6.65
C LEU A 233 10.04 -41.24 -7.57
N LEU A 234 11.25 -40.74 -7.80
CA LEU A 234 12.28 -41.40 -8.59
C LEU A 234 12.73 -42.72 -7.94
N ALA A 235 13.03 -42.69 -6.64
CA ALA A 235 13.43 -43.88 -5.89
C ALA A 235 12.33 -44.96 -5.88
N ILE A 236 11.06 -44.56 -5.81
CA ILE A 236 9.92 -45.50 -5.92
C ILE A 236 9.82 -46.09 -7.33
N ALA A 237 10.07 -45.29 -8.37
CA ALA A 237 10.05 -45.77 -9.75
C ALA A 237 11.19 -46.76 -10.05
N GLU A 238 12.42 -46.44 -9.61
CA GLU A 238 13.60 -47.31 -9.76
C GLU A 238 13.42 -48.64 -9.02
N ALA A 239 12.97 -48.60 -7.75
CA ALA A 239 12.72 -49.82 -6.99
C ALA A 239 11.60 -50.68 -7.59
N ARG A 240 10.61 -50.06 -8.25
CA ARG A 240 9.58 -50.79 -9.00
C ARG A 240 10.15 -51.50 -10.22
N GLU A 241 11.04 -50.87 -10.97
CA GLU A 241 11.73 -51.48 -12.12
C GLU A 241 12.65 -52.62 -11.68
N GLU A 242 13.38 -52.43 -10.58
CA GLU A 242 14.32 -53.41 -10.03
C GLU A 242 13.66 -54.52 -9.20
N ARG A 243 12.34 -54.46 -8.97
CA ARG A 243 11.58 -55.35 -8.06
C ARG A 243 12.15 -55.40 -6.64
N THR A 244 12.69 -54.29 -6.17
CA THR A 244 13.24 -54.12 -4.82
C THR A 244 12.32 -53.23 -3.99
N GLU A 245 12.43 -53.29 -2.66
CA GLU A 245 11.74 -52.33 -1.79
C GLU A 245 12.65 -51.14 -1.53
N VAL A 246 12.10 -49.92 -1.56
CA VAL A 246 12.86 -48.74 -1.14
C VAL A 246 13.05 -48.79 0.37
N GLY A 247 14.25 -49.15 0.82
CA GLY A 247 14.58 -49.28 2.23
C GLY A 247 14.26 -48.00 3.03
N GLY A 248 13.47 -48.14 4.10
CA GLY A 248 13.17 -47.05 5.04
C GLY A 248 11.97 -46.17 4.71
N LEU A 249 11.49 -46.13 3.46
CA LEU A 249 10.27 -45.38 3.08
C LEU A 249 9.01 -45.81 3.86
N PRO A 250 8.73 -47.11 4.10
CA PRO A 250 7.57 -47.56 4.88
C PRO A 250 7.62 -47.13 6.36
N ARG A 251 8.81 -46.77 6.87
CA ARG A 251 8.99 -46.29 8.25
C ARG A 251 8.76 -44.79 8.38
N LEU A 252 8.96 -44.03 7.30
CA LEU A 252 8.80 -42.58 7.24
C LEU A 252 7.39 -42.18 6.79
N PHE A 253 6.81 -42.94 5.87
CA PHE A 253 5.48 -42.70 5.32
C PHE A 253 4.67 -43.99 5.33
N ARG A 254 3.41 -43.90 5.75
CA ARG A 254 2.46 -45.00 5.63
C ARG A 254 1.89 -45.00 4.21
N LEU A 255 2.68 -45.48 3.25
CA LEU A 255 2.26 -45.59 1.86
C LEU A 255 1.30 -46.78 1.72
N GLN A 256 0.10 -46.53 1.21
CA GLN A 256 -0.89 -47.55 0.97
C GLN A 256 -0.94 -47.79 -0.54
N ALA A 257 -0.42 -48.94 -0.99
CA ALA A 257 -0.55 -49.35 -2.38
C ALA A 257 -2.04 -49.60 -2.68
N MET A 258 -2.60 -48.79 -3.56
CA MET A 258 -3.98 -48.92 -4.03
C MET A 258 -3.96 -49.67 -5.35
N ASP A 259 -3.92 -51.01 -5.28
CA ASP A 259 -3.86 -51.89 -6.45
C ASP A 259 -5.25 -52.23 -7.02
N MET A 260 -6.32 -51.72 -6.41
CA MET A 260 -7.69 -51.92 -6.87
C MET A 260 -8.38 -50.59 -7.20
N LEU A 261 -8.85 -50.49 -8.44
CA LEU A 261 -9.82 -49.48 -8.84
C LEU A 261 -11.18 -49.84 -8.22
N LEU A 262 -11.63 -49.05 -7.24
CA LEU A 262 -12.94 -49.21 -6.63
C LEU A 262 -14.01 -48.55 -7.52
N PRO A 263 -15.30 -48.91 -7.39
CA PRO A 263 -16.39 -48.19 -8.07
C PRO A 263 -16.40 -46.68 -7.78
N ALA A 264 -15.90 -46.26 -6.61
CA ALA A 264 -15.72 -44.86 -6.21
C ALA A 264 -14.54 -44.15 -6.92
N SER A 265 -13.63 -44.89 -7.55
CA SER A 265 -12.53 -44.35 -8.36
C SER A 265 -12.99 -43.91 -9.76
N ARG A 266 -14.24 -44.21 -10.15
CA ARG A 266 -14.81 -43.74 -11.42
C ARG A 266 -15.01 -42.23 -11.36
N TYR A 267 -14.66 -41.56 -12.46
CA TYR A 267 -14.90 -40.12 -12.60
C TYR A 267 -16.39 -39.82 -12.42
N VAL A 268 -16.73 -39.07 -11.37
CA VAL A 268 -18.08 -38.57 -11.14
C VAL A 268 -18.15 -37.13 -11.64
N PRO A 269 -19.05 -36.78 -12.57
CA PRO A 269 -19.24 -35.40 -13.02
C PRO A 269 -19.49 -34.47 -11.83
N ARG A 270 -18.80 -33.34 -11.78
CA ARG A 270 -18.97 -32.35 -10.71
C ARG A 270 -20.42 -31.85 -10.69
N LYS A 271 -21.23 -32.36 -9.76
CA LYS A 271 -22.53 -31.77 -9.42
C LYS A 271 -22.28 -30.53 -8.57
N LYS A 272 -22.97 -29.42 -8.89
CA LYS A 272 -23.01 -28.22 -8.03
C LYS A 272 -23.48 -28.65 -6.65
N ARG A 273 -22.58 -28.65 -5.67
CA ARG A 273 -22.92 -28.92 -4.28
C ARG A 273 -23.58 -27.66 -3.73
N ILE A 274 -24.90 -27.71 -3.53
CA ILE A 274 -25.60 -26.74 -2.70
C ILE A 274 -25.11 -27.03 -1.28
N LEU A 275 -24.39 -26.08 -0.70
CA LEU A 275 -23.96 -26.17 0.69
C LEU A 275 -25.19 -25.93 1.55
N GLU A 276 -25.84 -27.00 1.99
CA GLU A 276 -26.79 -26.88 3.09
C GLU A 276 -26.01 -26.54 4.37
N PRO A 277 -26.49 -25.59 5.19
CA PRO A 277 -25.87 -25.30 6.47
C PRO A 277 -25.79 -26.59 7.27
N ALA A 278 -24.56 -27.02 7.62
CA ALA A 278 -24.39 -28.19 8.45
C ALA A 278 -25.15 -27.95 9.76
N ALA A 279 -26.05 -28.87 10.11
CA ALA A 279 -26.64 -28.91 11.45
C ALA A 279 -25.49 -28.83 12.46
N ALA A 280 -25.68 -28.01 13.51
CA ALA A 280 -24.67 -27.72 14.52
C ALA A 280 -23.96 -29.01 14.93
N THR A 281 -22.72 -29.16 14.48
CA THR A 281 -21.92 -30.34 14.81
C THR A 281 -21.73 -30.31 16.31
N PRO A 282 -22.12 -31.35 17.08
CA PRO A 282 -21.89 -31.35 18.51
C PRO A 282 -20.39 -31.22 18.72
N VAL A 283 -20.00 -30.14 19.38
CA VAL A 283 -18.61 -29.86 19.74
C VAL A 283 -18.18 -31.02 20.63
N ARG A 284 -17.34 -31.92 20.08
CA ARG A 284 -16.71 -32.96 20.89
C ARG A 284 -15.81 -32.26 21.90
N ASP A 285 -15.97 -32.61 23.18
CA ASP A 285 -15.08 -32.13 24.21
C ASP A 285 -13.66 -32.61 23.88
N VAL A 286 -12.81 -31.65 23.53
CA VAL A 286 -11.40 -31.92 23.21
C VAL A 286 -10.67 -32.12 24.53
N ASP A 287 -9.92 -33.21 24.69
CA ASP A 287 -9.10 -33.46 25.87
C ASP A 287 -8.23 -32.24 26.22
N GLU A 288 -8.21 -31.84 27.49
CA GLU A 288 -7.52 -30.64 27.98
C GLU A 288 -6.01 -30.75 27.75
N ALA A 289 -5.46 -31.97 27.75
CA ALA A 289 -4.06 -32.25 27.41
C ALA A 289 -3.76 -31.94 25.92
N LEU A 290 -4.67 -32.26 25.01
CA LEU A 290 -4.55 -31.94 23.59
C LEU A 290 -4.70 -30.43 23.35
N ARG A 291 -5.62 -29.75 24.06
CA ARG A 291 -5.74 -28.27 24.03
C ARG A 291 -4.47 -27.60 24.55
N ALA A 292 -3.87 -28.13 25.62
CA ALA A 292 -2.64 -27.61 26.18
C ALA A 292 -1.43 -27.84 25.25
N ARG A 293 -1.40 -28.96 24.52
CA ARG A 293 -0.38 -29.25 23.50
C ARG A 293 -0.51 -28.34 22.29
N VAL A 294 -1.71 -28.20 21.73
CA VAL A 294 -1.98 -27.29 20.60
C VAL A 294 -1.75 -25.83 20.99
N ARG A 295 -2.08 -25.41 22.22
CA ARG A 295 -1.74 -24.08 22.74
C ARG A 295 -0.24 -23.87 22.89
N ARG A 296 0.52 -24.88 23.34
CA ARG A 296 1.99 -24.82 23.37
C ARG A 296 2.58 -24.74 21.97
N GLU A 297 2.12 -25.58 21.05
CA GLU A 297 2.60 -25.62 19.67
C GLU A 297 2.22 -24.34 18.88
N SER A 298 1.04 -23.75 19.17
CA SER A 298 0.65 -22.45 18.62
C SER A 298 1.41 -21.29 19.27
N ALA A 299 1.65 -21.33 20.58
CA ALA A 299 2.50 -20.37 21.28
C ALA A 299 3.95 -20.45 20.79
N GLU A 300 4.48 -21.63 20.50
CA GLU A 300 5.79 -21.85 19.89
C GLU A 300 5.82 -21.37 18.43
N ARG A 301 4.76 -21.58 17.64
CA ARG A 301 4.65 -21.00 16.28
C ARG A 301 4.57 -19.48 16.31
N VAL A 302 3.82 -18.89 17.25
CA VAL A 302 3.76 -17.44 17.49
C VAL A 302 5.10 -16.92 18.01
N ALA A 303 5.77 -17.69 18.87
CA ALA A 303 7.13 -17.43 19.36
C ALA A 303 8.23 -17.79 18.34
N ARG A 304 7.90 -18.33 17.17
CA ARG A 304 8.78 -18.38 15.98
C ARG A 304 8.48 -17.24 15.01
N GLY A 305 7.27 -16.67 15.06
CA GLY A 305 6.93 -15.44 14.35
C GLY A 305 7.85 -14.28 14.77
N ILE A 306 8.42 -13.59 13.79
CA ILE A 306 9.23 -12.40 14.00
C ILE A 306 8.29 -11.28 14.47
N SER A 307 8.37 -10.92 15.75
CA SER A 307 7.58 -9.86 16.35
C SER A 307 8.40 -8.58 16.42
N ARG A 308 7.71 -7.43 16.47
CA ARG A 308 8.35 -6.13 16.66
C ARG A 308 9.32 -6.10 17.84
N GLN A 309 8.91 -6.66 18.98
CA GLN A 309 9.75 -6.71 20.18
C GLN A 309 11.02 -7.53 19.98
N LYS A 310 10.97 -8.59 19.17
CA LYS A 310 12.16 -9.40 18.85
C LYS A 310 13.12 -8.67 17.94
N ILE A 311 12.60 -7.97 16.92
CA ILE A 311 13.44 -7.17 16.02
C ILE A 311 14.05 -5.98 16.76
N GLU A 312 13.30 -5.33 17.65
CA GLU A 312 13.84 -4.32 18.55
C GLU A 312 14.94 -4.89 19.45
N ALA A 313 14.69 -6.03 20.10
CA ALA A 313 15.68 -6.67 20.97
C ALA A 313 16.94 -7.05 20.19
N TRP A 314 16.79 -7.65 19.01
CA TRP A 314 17.87 -8.04 18.13
C TRP A 314 18.70 -6.84 17.65
N ILE A 315 18.07 -5.76 17.17
CA ILE A 315 18.78 -4.54 16.75
C ILE A 315 19.53 -3.92 17.93
N LEU A 316 18.94 -3.90 19.13
CA LEU A 316 19.59 -3.37 20.32
C LEU A 316 20.74 -4.27 20.80
N ASP A 317 20.67 -5.57 20.54
CA ASP A 317 21.75 -6.52 20.82
C ASP A 317 22.91 -6.31 19.85
N VAL A 318 22.62 -6.26 18.54
CA VAL A 318 23.62 -5.99 17.48
C VAL A 318 24.27 -4.62 17.62
N LEU A 319 23.51 -3.58 18.01
CA LEU A 319 24.07 -2.26 18.29
C LEU A 319 24.98 -2.27 19.54
N GLY A 320 24.76 -3.18 20.50
CA GLY A 320 25.54 -3.25 21.74
C GLY A 320 25.62 -1.89 22.44
N GLN A 321 26.83 -1.42 22.76
CA GLN A 321 27.04 -0.08 23.33
C GLN A 321 27.12 1.04 22.29
N ARG A 322 27.10 0.73 20.99
CA ARG A 322 27.16 1.73 19.92
C ARG A 322 25.84 2.49 19.85
N GLY A 323 25.92 3.82 19.70
CA GLY A 323 24.75 4.68 19.52
C GLY A 323 24.12 4.57 18.14
N SER A 324 24.90 4.13 17.13
CA SER A 324 24.48 4.04 15.75
C SER A 324 25.32 3.06 14.93
N MET A 325 24.75 2.53 13.83
CA MET A 325 25.39 1.61 12.87
C MET A 325 24.78 1.84 11.49
N GLU A 326 25.55 1.68 10.40
CA GLU A 326 25.00 1.72 9.04
C GLU A 326 24.34 0.38 8.68
N ILE A 327 23.30 0.41 7.84
CA ILE A 327 22.61 -0.82 7.42
C ILE A 327 23.54 -1.76 6.66
N GLU A 328 24.51 -1.25 5.92
CA GLU A 328 25.55 -2.05 5.27
C GLU A 328 26.37 -2.88 6.27
N GLU A 329 26.71 -2.29 7.41
CA GLU A 329 27.42 -2.99 8.49
C GLU A 329 26.50 -4.04 9.12
N LEU A 330 25.22 -3.72 9.33
CA LEU A 330 24.20 -4.67 9.81
C LEU A 330 24.01 -5.86 8.85
N LEU A 331 24.04 -5.60 7.54
CA LEU A 331 23.90 -6.60 6.48
C LEU A 331 25.11 -7.54 6.42
N THR A 332 26.30 -7.00 6.71
CA THR A 332 27.53 -7.79 6.81
C THR A 332 27.44 -8.75 8.00
N ILE A 333 27.04 -8.26 9.17
CA ILE A 333 26.84 -9.08 10.38
C ILE A 333 25.77 -10.16 10.17
N LEU A 334 24.65 -9.81 9.54
CA LEU A 334 23.58 -10.75 9.22
C LEU A 334 24.06 -11.93 8.37
N ARG A 335 25.03 -11.70 7.48
CA ARG A 335 25.56 -12.68 6.54
C ARG A 335 26.70 -13.53 7.07
N GLU A 336 27.33 -13.13 8.18
CA GLU A 336 28.32 -13.96 8.89
C GLU A 336 27.68 -15.15 9.62
N VAL A 337 26.35 -15.15 9.78
CA VAL A 337 25.57 -16.23 10.36
C VAL A 337 25.33 -17.34 9.33
N GLU A 338 25.46 -18.62 9.72
CA GLU A 338 25.30 -19.80 8.84
C GLU A 338 23.96 -19.85 8.07
N GLU A 339 22.88 -19.29 8.64
CA GLU A 339 21.59 -19.10 7.97
C GLU A 339 21.13 -17.63 8.08
N PRO A 340 21.52 -16.75 7.14
CA PRO A 340 21.18 -15.34 7.21
C PRO A 340 19.68 -15.11 6.93
N ASP A 341 18.95 -14.66 7.95
CA ASP A 341 17.55 -14.27 7.82
C ASP A 341 17.43 -12.83 7.29
N LEU A 342 17.59 -12.70 5.96
CA LEU A 342 17.50 -11.41 5.26
C LEU A 342 16.13 -10.73 5.41
N LEU A 343 15.09 -11.43 5.87
CA LEU A 343 13.79 -10.84 6.16
C LEU A 343 13.85 -9.91 7.39
N GLN A 344 14.80 -10.13 8.30
CA GLN A 344 15.06 -9.22 9.43
C GLN A 344 15.37 -7.82 8.94
N LEU A 345 16.01 -7.68 7.78
CA LEU A 345 16.26 -6.40 7.15
C LEU A 345 14.95 -5.68 6.79
N LEU A 346 13.98 -6.38 6.21
CA LEU A 346 12.65 -5.83 5.91
C LEU A 346 11.96 -5.34 7.19
N TYR A 347 12.07 -6.09 8.28
CA TYR A 347 11.54 -5.68 9.58
C TYR A 347 12.29 -4.51 10.22
N VAL A 348 13.61 -4.43 10.04
CA VAL A 348 14.42 -3.28 10.47
C VAL A 348 13.86 -2.00 9.83
N TYR A 349 13.57 -2.04 8.53
CA TYR A 349 12.95 -0.93 7.83
C TYR A 349 11.50 -0.69 8.23
N LEU A 350 10.72 -1.74 8.45
CA LEU A 350 9.32 -1.63 8.85
C LEU A 350 9.18 -0.90 10.19
N TYR A 351 9.89 -1.37 11.22
CA TYR A 351 9.77 -0.81 12.57
C TYR A 351 10.66 0.42 12.77
N GLY A 352 11.70 0.61 11.96
CA GLY A 352 12.60 1.76 12.07
C GLY A 352 11.97 3.12 11.74
N HIS A 353 10.76 3.13 11.16
CA HIS A 353 9.94 4.32 10.92
C HIS A 353 8.73 4.42 11.84
N ASP A 354 8.47 3.39 12.67
CA ASP A 354 7.39 3.40 13.66
C ASP A 354 7.79 4.32 14.84
N GLU A 355 6.89 5.20 15.27
CA GLU A 355 7.13 6.10 16.41
C GLU A 355 7.31 5.38 17.74
N LEU A 356 6.79 4.17 17.82
CA LEU A 356 6.83 3.38 19.03
C LEU A 356 8.13 2.56 19.13
N ALA A 357 8.91 2.42 18.05
CA ALA A 357 10.12 1.60 18.04
C ALA A 357 11.28 2.23 18.84
N ARG A 358 12.08 1.37 19.48
CA ARG A 358 13.23 1.75 20.32
C ARG A 358 14.49 2.17 19.54
N TYR A 359 14.44 2.06 18.22
CA TYR A 359 15.48 2.51 17.29
C TYR A 359 14.81 3.29 16.16
N GLN A 360 15.59 4.10 15.45
CA GLN A 360 15.13 4.90 14.32
C GLN A 360 16.12 4.83 13.16
N LEU A 361 15.62 4.96 11.95
CA LEU A 361 16.45 5.08 10.76
C LEU A 361 16.80 6.53 10.44
N GLY A 362 18.05 6.76 10.06
CA GLY A 362 18.57 8.04 9.62
C GLY A 362 17.83 8.58 8.39
N LYS A 363 17.81 9.91 8.26
CA LYS A 363 17.21 10.61 7.12
C LYS A 363 18.06 10.53 5.86
N HIS A 364 19.38 10.46 6.01
CA HIS A 364 20.30 10.25 4.88
C HIS A 364 20.14 8.84 4.33
N LYS A 365 19.95 8.74 3.01
CA LYS A 365 19.81 7.49 2.27
C LYS A 365 20.80 7.46 1.12
N GLU A 366 21.53 6.36 0.99
CA GLU A 366 22.32 6.04 -0.19
C GLU A 366 21.83 4.71 -0.75
N ILE A 367 21.55 4.64 -2.05
CA ILE A 367 21.26 3.35 -2.68
C ILE A 367 22.60 2.65 -2.85
N ARG A 368 22.77 1.52 -2.17
CA ARG A 368 23.94 0.67 -2.32
C ARG A 368 23.53 -0.67 -2.90
N GLU A 369 24.43 -1.22 -3.68
CA GLU A 369 24.34 -2.57 -4.23
C GLU A 369 25.53 -3.33 -3.66
N GLN A 370 25.22 -4.41 -2.95
CA GLN A 370 26.23 -5.29 -2.38
C GLN A 370 25.89 -6.70 -2.83
N ASP A 371 26.78 -7.27 -3.64
CA ASP A 371 26.61 -8.52 -4.38
C ASP A 371 25.33 -8.52 -5.26
N THR A 372 24.25 -9.15 -4.79
CA THR A 372 22.96 -9.31 -5.48
C THR A 372 21.81 -8.58 -4.76
N ILE A 373 22.07 -7.81 -3.71
CA ILE A 373 21.03 -7.10 -2.95
C ILE A 373 21.20 -5.60 -3.15
N ARG A 374 20.16 -4.96 -3.71
CA ARG A 374 20.06 -3.51 -3.82
C ARG A 374 19.18 -2.96 -2.71
N TYR A 375 19.73 -2.11 -1.85
CA TYR A 375 19.04 -1.61 -0.66
C TYR A 375 19.36 -0.13 -0.38
N SER A 376 18.54 0.52 0.47
CA SER A 376 18.73 1.92 0.87
C SER A 376 19.59 1.98 2.14
N ASN A 377 20.91 2.03 2.01
CA ASN A 377 21.80 2.19 3.17
C ASN A 377 21.42 3.45 3.99
N ARG A 378 21.29 3.25 5.31
CA ARG A 378 20.89 4.28 6.28
C ARG A 378 21.53 3.97 7.62
N THR A 379 21.71 5.00 8.44
CA THR A 379 22.15 4.81 9.82
C THR A 379 21.00 4.34 10.70
N VAL A 380 21.09 3.15 11.27
CA VAL A 380 20.27 2.70 12.40
C VAL A 380 20.78 3.39 13.67
N ARG A 381 19.91 4.07 14.42
CA ARG A 381 20.28 4.75 15.69
C ARG A 381 19.35 4.36 16.81
N ARG A 382 19.86 4.27 18.04
CA ARG A 382 18.97 4.15 19.22
C ARG A 382 18.10 5.39 19.33
N ARG A 383 16.84 5.19 19.71
CA ARG A 383 15.92 6.28 20.01
C ARG A 383 16.13 6.67 21.47
N GLU A 384 16.47 7.93 21.72
CA GLU A 384 16.56 8.44 23.08
C GLU A 384 15.17 8.36 23.72
N LYS A 385 15.09 7.85 24.96
CA LYS A 385 13.83 7.85 25.72
C LYS A 385 13.37 9.30 25.83
N ARG A 386 12.22 9.63 25.23
CA ARG A 386 11.48 10.84 25.58
C ARG A 386 11.20 10.76 27.09
N LYS A 387 11.73 11.72 27.85
CA LYS A 387 11.36 11.95 29.25
C LYS A 387 9.90 12.33 29.35
#